data_AF-A0A1H8Y2I1-F1
#
_entry.id   AF-A0A1H8Y2I1-F1
#
_cell.length_a   1.000
_cell.length_b   1.000
_cell.length_c   1.000
_cell.angle_alpha   90.00
_cell.angle_beta   90.00
_cell.angle_gamma   90.00
#
_symmetry.space_group_name_H-M   'P 1'
#
loop_
_entity.id
_entity.type
_entity.pdbx_description
1 polymer ?
#
loop_
_entity_poly.entity_id
_entity_poly.type
_entity_poly.pdbx_seq_one_letter_code
_entity_poly.pdbx_strand_id
1 'polypeptide(L)'
;MSSFDTLQSRFVDRELQASGLAGAAILQPAALLAAGDDAALWTWFDAIPQPGPVYAPAGPDFFSAYAAVIGALVPSGGPLDPIAAAQARLAAWGTAPPTWSVGAAGLSRALAAAPGLTFDFAEAAAPGPGYWGLVGGAPRGPDAIFAGGTVRAKVAWDHGLAFAPQPGDWYVSSALSLAYRMPGKAPWNPDAAVTWDTAFGPGGTLERMTAGLLVVSGLAVSASSDAPFDAASQALVRAGAAVAGIWPYHLPASAATTTVAFDAAGCLRLTVAGKPKAAIAVAAIVQDAAGYLGL
;
A
#
# COMPACT_ATOMS: atom_id res chain seq x y z
N MET A 1 4.17 4.20 27.24
CA MET A 1 5.48 3.74 26.71
C MET A 1 5.27 3.44 25.24
N SER A 2 6.06 4.06 24.36
CA SER A 2 5.99 3.87 22.91
C SER A 2 6.68 2.56 22.52
N SER A 3 6.07 1.77 21.64
CA SER A 3 6.60 0.50 21.11
C SER A 3 7.27 0.71 19.76
N PHE A 4 7.87 -0.34 19.19
CA PHE A 4 8.30 -0.33 17.79
C PHE A 4 7.16 0.06 16.82
N ASP A 5 5.90 -0.27 17.14
CA ASP A 5 4.76 0.17 16.32
C ASP A 5 4.61 1.69 16.33
N THR A 6 4.92 2.34 17.45
CA THR A 6 4.94 3.81 17.52
C THR A 6 6.06 4.39 16.67
N LEU A 7 7.25 3.79 16.71
CA LEU A 7 8.38 4.18 15.85
C LEU A 7 7.99 4.07 14.38
N GLN A 8 7.43 2.92 13.98
CA GLN A 8 6.96 2.67 12.62
C GLN A 8 5.88 3.68 12.21
N SER A 9 4.83 3.86 13.03
CA SER A 9 3.75 4.81 12.73
C SER A 9 4.28 6.23 12.51
N ARG A 10 5.20 6.70 13.36
CA ARG A 10 5.77 8.05 13.22
C ARG A 10 6.66 8.19 11.99
N PHE A 11 7.40 7.14 11.64
CA PHE A 11 8.17 7.11 10.39
C PHE A 11 7.24 7.24 9.19
N VAL A 12 6.13 6.49 9.18
CA VAL A 12 5.11 6.57 8.13
C VAL A 12 4.48 7.96 8.05
N ASP A 13 4.06 8.52 9.19
CA ASP A 13 3.49 9.87 9.22
C ASP A 13 4.46 10.90 8.62
N ARG A 14 5.76 10.75 8.92
CA ARG A 14 6.80 11.62 8.38
C ARG A 14 6.99 11.43 6.88
N GLU A 15 6.98 10.20 6.39
CA GLU A 15 7.07 9.86 4.96
C GLU A 15 5.87 10.41 4.17
N LEU A 16 4.64 10.21 4.68
CA LEU A 16 3.42 10.72 4.06
C LEU A 16 3.39 12.25 4.06
N GLN A 17 3.80 12.88 5.16
CA GLN A 17 3.95 14.33 5.22
C GLN A 17 4.97 14.85 4.20
N ALA A 18 6.13 14.20 4.09
CA ALA A 18 7.18 14.61 3.15
C ALA A 18 6.78 14.41 1.69
N SER A 19 6.00 13.35 1.40
CA SER A 19 5.46 13.08 0.06
C SER A 19 4.19 13.88 -0.27
N GLY A 20 3.63 14.61 0.71
CA GLY A 20 2.39 15.38 0.53
C GLY A 20 1.14 14.51 0.37
N LEU A 21 1.19 13.25 0.82
CA LEU A 21 0.08 12.31 0.72
C LEU A 21 -0.75 12.28 2.02
N ALA A 22 -2.06 12.09 1.85
CA ALA A 22 -3.01 11.82 2.92
C ALA A 22 -3.79 10.54 2.61
N GLY A 23 -4.19 9.79 3.64
CA GLY A 23 -5.02 8.59 3.47
C GLY A 23 -4.30 7.42 2.80
N ALA A 24 -3.00 7.23 3.08
CA ALA A 24 -2.25 6.08 2.57
C ALA A 24 -2.07 4.99 3.64
N ALA A 25 -2.09 3.74 3.22
CA ALA A 25 -1.72 2.58 4.02
C ALA A 25 -0.37 2.05 3.52
N ILE A 26 0.55 1.75 4.43
CA ILE A 26 1.91 1.35 4.04
C ILE A 26 1.97 -0.09 3.55
N LEU A 27 2.87 -0.36 2.61
CA LEU A 27 3.22 -1.72 2.26
C LEU A 27 4.39 -2.16 3.15
N GLN A 28 4.15 -3.18 3.97
CA GLN A 28 5.21 -3.81 4.75
C GLN A 28 5.13 -5.34 4.60
N PRO A 29 6.10 -5.97 3.91
CA PRO A 29 7.23 -5.33 3.22
C PRO A 29 6.79 -4.46 2.05
N ALA A 30 7.61 -3.46 1.69
CA ALA A 30 7.42 -2.72 0.46
C ALA A 30 7.61 -3.67 -0.74
N ALA A 31 6.85 -3.44 -1.81
CA ALA A 31 6.76 -4.38 -2.92
C ALA A 31 7.59 -3.92 -4.12
N LEU A 32 8.41 -4.84 -4.65
CA LEU A 32 9.01 -4.66 -5.97
C LEU A 32 7.94 -4.90 -7.04
N LEU A 33 7.69 -3.89 -7.87
CA LEU A 33 6.77 -4.00 -8.99
C LEU A 33 7.49 -4.64 -10.17
N ALA A 34 6.91 -5.70 -10.73
CA ALA A 34 7.45 -6.39 -11.89
C ALA A 34 7.41 -5.48 -13.13
N ALA A 35 8.58 -5.26 -13.73
CA ALA A 35 8.69 -4.38 -14.90
C ALA A 35 7.98 -5.00 -16.11
N GLY A 36 7.10 -4.24 -16.75
CA GLY A 36 6.39 -4.66 -17.96
C GLY A 36 5.28 -5.69 -17.75
N ASP A 37 4.90 -5.97 -16.50
CA ASP A 37 3.82 -6.88 -16.16
C ASP A 37 2.60 -6.10 -15.66
N ASP A 38 1.67 -5.85 -16.59
CA ASP A 38 0.44 -5.12 -16.30
C ASP A 38 -0.47 -5.91 -15.36
N ALA A 39 -0.56 -7.23 -15.51
CA ALA A 39 -1.41 -8.07 -14.67
C ALA A 39 -0.93 -8.04 -13.22
N ALA A 40 0.38 -8.20 -12.98
CA ALA A 40 0.96 -8.09 -11.64
C ALA A 40 0.73 -6.70 -11.04
N LEU A 41 0.85 -5.63 -11.82
CA LEU A 41 0.57 -4.27 -11.35
C LEU A 41 -0.91 -4.11 -10.95
N TRP A 42 -1.83 -4.62 -11.76
CA TRP A 42 -3.27 -4.48 -11.55
C TRP A 42 -3.79 -5.23 -10.33
N THR A 43 -3.13 -6.32 -9.89
CA THR A 43 -3.50 -7.00 -8.64
C THR A 43 -3.51 -6.07 -7.42
N TRP A 44 -2.67 -5.03 -7.40
CA TRP A 44 -2.66 -4.03 -6.32
C TRP A 44 -3.89 -3.12 -6.33
N PHE A 45 -4.43 -2.82 -7.51
CA PHE A 45 -5.61 -1.97 -7.62
C PHE A 45 -6.91 -2.77 -7.48
N ASP A 46 -6.86 -4.04 -7.87
CA ASP A 46 -7.99 -4.96 -7.73
C ASP A 46 -8.13 -5.47 -6.30
N ALA A 47 -7.08 -5.44 -5.48
CA ALA A 47 -7.18 -5.83 -4.09
C ALA A 47 -7.95 -4.80 -3.25
N ILE A 48 -8.94 -5.30 -2.51
CA ILE A 48 -9.69 -4.52 -1.53
C ILE A 48 -8.87 -4.42 -0.23
N PRO A 49 -8.53 -3.20 0.20
CA PRO A 49 -7.71 -3.00 1.40
C PRO A 49 -8.47 -3.33 2.67
N GLN A 50 -7.84 -4.08 3.56
CA GLN A 50 -8.36 -4.32 4.90
C GLN A 50 -8.24 -3.06 5.80
N PRO A 51 -9.09 -2.91 6.82
CA PRO A 51 -8.90 -1.92 7.88
C PRO A 51 -7.52 -2.03 8.53
N GLY A 52 -6.88 -0.89 8.76
CA GLY A 52 -5.59 -0.82 9.45
C GLY A 52 -4.53 0.02 8.74
N PRO A 53 -3.36 0.20 9.39
CA PRO A 53 -2.28 1.04 8.88
C PRO A 53 -1.48 0.35 7.76
N VAL A 54 -1.56 -0.98 7.66
CA VAL A 54 -0.80 -1.77 6.69
C VAL A 54 -1.72 -2.30 5.62
N TYR A 55 -1.27 -2.06 4.39
CA TYR A 55 -1.89 -2.58 3.20
C TYR A 55 -1.58 -4.06 3.09
N ALA A 56 -2.59 -4.88 3.36
CA ALA A 56 -2.57 -6.30 3.09
C ALA A 56 -3.64 -6.59 2.02
N PRO A 57 -3.24 -6.98 0.79
CA PRO A 57 -4.20 -7.44 -0.20
C PRO A 57 -4.76 -8.78 0.27
N ALA A 58 -5.93 -8.75 0.92
CA ALA A 58 -6.62 -9.92 1.43
C ALA A 58 -8.12 -9.68 1.33
N GLY A 59 -8.87 -10.66 0.81
CA GLY A 59 -10.31 -10.57 0.63
C GLY A 59 -10.76 -10.74 -0.83
N PRO A 60 -12.05 -10.49 -1.13
CA PRO A 60 -12.54 -10.45 -2.50
C PRO A 60 -11.89 -9.31 -3.29
N ASP A 61 -11.78 -9.48 -4.60
CA ASP A 61 -11.28 -8.43 -5.50
C ASP A 61 -12.36 -7.40 -5.85
N PHE A 62 -11.89 -6.20 -6.17
CA PHE A 62 -12.68 -5.02 -6.48
C PHE A 62 -13.54 -5.26 -7.71
N PHE A 63 -13.01 -5.90 -8.75
CA PHE A 63 -13.77 -6.27 -9.94
C PHE A 63 -14.98 -7.14 -9.61
N SER A 64 -14.80 -8.21 -8.85
CA SER A 64 -15.87 -9.12 -8.45
C SER A 64 -16.88 -8.44 -7.53
N ALA A 65 -16.42 -7.62 -6.58
CA ALA A 65 -17.29 -6.86 -5.70
C ALA A 65 -18.11 -5.82 -6.48
N TYR A 66 -17.49 -5.10 -7.43
CA TYR A 66 -18.17 -4.19 -8.34
C TYR A 66 -19.23 -4.92 -9.17
N ALA A 67 -18.88 -6.05 -9.79
CA ALA A 67 -19.79 -6.83 -10.61
C ALA A 67 -20.99 -7.33 -9.80
N ALA A 68 -20.76 -7.78 -8.56
CA ALA A 68 -21.82 -8.21 -7.66
C ALA A 68 -22.76 -7.05 -7.28
N VAL A 69 -22.22 -5.86 -6.99
CA VAL A 69 -23.04 -4.66 -6.75
C VAL A 69 -23.87 -4.33 -7.98
N ILE A 70 -23.27 -4.22 -9.17
CA ILE A 70 -24.00 -3.86 -10.40
C ILE A 70 -25.08 -4.90 -10.74
N GLY A 71 -24.83 -6.19 -10.48
CA GLY A 71 -25.82 -7.25 -10.63
C GLY A 71 -26.99 -7.17 -9.64
N ALA A 72 -26.80 -6.50 -8.50
CA ALA A 72 -27.82 -6.28 -7.49
C ALA A 72 -28.72 -5.06 -7.77
N LEU A 73 -28.43 -4.29 -8.81
CA LEU A 73 -29.17 -3.08 -9.16
C LEU A 73 -30.16 -3.31 -10.30
N VAL A 74 -31.28 -2.62 -10.23
CA VAL A 74 -32.33 -2.62 -11.25
C VAL A 74 -32.24 -1.33 -12.08
N PRO A 75 -32.03 -1.41 -13.40
CA PRO A 75 -32.09 -0.24 -14.27
C PRO A 75 -33.48 0.41 -14.27
N SER A 76 -33.51 1.73 -14.33
CA SER A 76 -34.70 2.57 -14.51
C SER A 76 -35.34 2.47 -15.90
N GLY A 77 -34.62 1.94 -16.90
CA GLY A 77 -35.08 1.82 -18.29
C GLY A 77 -34.92 3.11 -19.13
N GLY A 78 -34.27 4.14 -18.59
CA GLY A 78 -33.96 5.36 -19.33
C GLY A 78 -32.84 5.18 -20.37
N PRO A 79 -32.78 6.03 -21.41
CA PRO A 79 -31.79 5.91 -22.50
C PRO A 79 -30.34 6.20 -22.08
N LEU A 80 -30.13 6.83 -20.93
CA LEU A 80 -28.81 7.15 -20.36
C LEU A 80 -28.64 6.52 -18.97
N ASP A 81 -29.25 5.35 -18.76
CA ASP A 81 -29.19 4.66 -17.48
C ASP A 81 -27.76 4.13 -17.21
N PRO A 82 -27.08 4.63 -16.17
CA PRO A 82 -25.71 4.20 -15.88
C PRO A 82 -25.63 2.74 -15.44
N ILE A 83 -26.66 2.18 -14.81
CA ILE A 83 -26.71 0.78 -14.37
C ILE A 83 -26.85 -0.13 -15.59
N ALA A 84 -27.73 0.21 -16.54
CA ALA A 84 -27.85 -0.55 -17.79
C ALA A 84 -26.53 -0.55 -18.57
N ALA A 85 -25.86 0.61 -18.64
CA ALA A 85 -24.53 0.71 -19.25
C ALA A 85 -23.51 -0.18 -18.53
N ALA A 86 -23.44 -0.13 -17.19
CA ALA A 86 -22.53 -0.95 -16.41
C ALA A 86 -22.77 -2.46 -16.60
N GLN A 87 -24.02 -2.90 -16.57
CA GLN A 87 -24.40 -4.30 -16.82
C GLN A 87 -24.00 -4.74 -18.23
N ALA A 88 -24.22 -3.91 -19.25
CA ALA A 88 -23.81 -4.22 -20.62
C ALA A 88 -22.27 -4.31 -20.75
N ARG A 89 -21.52 -3.42 -20.09
CA ARG A 89 -20.05 -3.47 -20.10
C ARG A 89 -19.51 -4.72 -19.41
N LEU A 90 -20.05 -5.08 -18.25
CA LEU A 90 -19.66 -6.32 -17.56
C LEU A 90 -20.00 -7.57 -18.38
N ALA A 91 -21.19 -7.60 -19.01
CA ALA A 91 -21.57 -8.71 -19.88
C ALA A 91 -20.63 -8.83 -21.10
N ALA A 92 -20.23 -7.71 -21.70
CA ALA A 92 -19.27 -7.69 -22.80
C ALA A 92 -17.84 -8.06 -22.36
N TRP A 93 -17.45 -7.67 -21.14
CA TRP A 93 -16.14 -7.99 -20.56
C TRP A 93 -16.00 -9.48 -20.21
N GLY A 94 -17.08 -10.08 -19.69
CA GLY A 94 -17.12 -11.49 -19.34
C GLY A 94 -16.14 -11.84 -18.23
N THR A 95 -15.31 -12.85 -18.47
CA THR A 95 -14.33 -13.38 -17.51
C THR A 95 -12.91 -12.89 -17.76
N ALA A 96 -12.73 -11.85 -18.58
CA ALA A 96 -11.41 -11.26 -18.80
C ALA A 96 -10.88 -10.64 -17.49
N PRO A 97 -9.57 -10.73 -17.21
CA PRO A 97 -8.98 -10.05 -16.06
C PRO A 97 -9.27 -8.54 -16.10
N PRO A 98 -9.50 -7.89 -14.95
CA PRO A 98 -9.72 -6.46 -14.93
C PRO A 98 -8.47 -5.71 -15.39
N THR A 99 -8.69 -4.59 -16.07
CA THR A 99 -7.64 -3.73 -16.61
C THR A 99 -7.78 -2.30 -16.08
N TRP A 100 -6.70 -1.53 -16.15
CA TRP A 100 -6.66 -0.12 -15.82
C TRP A 100 -6.07 0.70 -16.96
N SER A 101 -6.39 2.00 -16.98
CA SER A 101 -6.06 2.93 -18.06
C SER A 101 -4.57 3.10 -18.34
N VAL A 102 -3.71 2.77 -17.37
CA VAL A 102 -2.25 2.88 -17.50
C VAL A 102 -1.59 1.61 -16.96
N GLY A 103 -0.82 0.93 -17.81
CA GLY A 103 -0.03 -0.25 -17.45
C GLY A 103 1.38 0.07 -16.92
N ALA A 104 2.17 -0.96 -16.68
CA ALA A 104 3.52 -0.93 -16.12
C ALA A 104 4.50 -0.09 -16.95
N ALA A 105 4.37 -0.09 -18.28
CA ALA A 105 5.17 0.78 -19.14
C ALA A 105 4.82 2.27 -18.94
N GLY A 106 3.54 2.58 -18.76
CA GLY A 106 3.09 3.93 -18.44
C GLY A 106 3.56 4.39 -17.06
N LEU A 107 3.42 3.53 -16.05
CA LEU A 107 4.00 3.73 -14.71
C LEU A 107 5.49 4.04 -14.81
N SER A 108 6.27 3.21 -15.50
CA SER A 108 7.73 3.37 -15.61
C SER A 108 8.12 4.71 -16.22
N ARG A 109 7.40 5.15 -17.27
CA ARG A 109 7.64 6.47 -17.90
C ARG A 109 7.29 7.62 -16.96
N ALA A 110 6.14 7.54 -16.29
CA ALA A 110 5.70 8.57 -15.35
C ALA A 110 6.67 8.67 -14.16
N LEU A 111 7.12 7.53 -13.64
CA LEU A 111 8.06 7.46 -12.52
C LEU A 111 9.41 8.07 -12.90
N ALA A 112 9.94 7.77 -14.08
CA ALA A 112 11.21 8.36 -14.55
C ALA A 112 11.16 9.90 -14.70
N ALA A 113 9.96 10.49 -14.85
CA ALA A 113 9.76 11.93 -14.93
C ALA A 113 9.38 12.56 -13.58
N ALA A 114 9.12 11.77 -12.54
CA ALA A 114 8.66 12.25 -11.26
C ALA A 114 9.81 12.90 -10.47
N PRO A 115 9.53 13.89 -9.60
CA PRO A 115 10.57 14.52 -8.79
C PRO A 115 11.11 13.54 -7.73
N GLY A 116 12.34 13.78 -7.31
CA GLY A 116 12.92 13.12 -6.15
C GLY A 116 12.44 13.73 -4.84
N LEU A 117 12.66 13.00 -3.75
CA LEU A 117 12.35 13.44 -2.39
C LEU A 117 13.51 13.05 -1.48
N THR A 118 13.78 13.87 -0.47
CA THR A 118 14.63 13.49 0.65
C THR A 118 14.00 14.00 1.94
N PHE A 119 13.99 13.15 2.96
CA PHE A 119 13.53 13.54 4.28
C PHE A 119 14.36 12.87 5.36
N ASP A 120 14.45 13.57 6.49
CA ASP A 120 15.04 13.07 7.71
C ASP A 120 13.94 12.68 8.71
N PHE A 121 14.26 11.68 9.50
CA PHE A 121 13.47 11.14 10.59
C PHE A 121 14.37 10.95 11.81
N ALA A 122 13.88 11.37 12.98
CA ALA A 122 14.55 11.12 14.24
C ALA A 122 13.49 10.89 15.32
N GLU A 123 13.70 9.85 16.11
CA GLU A 123 12.81 9.47 17.20
C GLU A 123 13.67 9.09 18.41
N ALA A 124 13.28 9.59 19.58
CA ALA A 124 13.96 9.26 20.83
C ALA A 124 13.66 7.81 21.26
N ALA A 125 14.45 7.31 22.21
CA ALA A 125 14.26 5.98 22.77
C ALA A 125 12.80 5.72 23.20
N ALA A 126 12.25 4.64 22.66
CA ALA A 126 10.88 4.18 22.79
C ALA A 126 10.87 2.65 23.00
N PRO A 127 11.29 2.15 24.17
CA PRO A 127 11.33 0.72 24.44
C PRO A 127 9.91 0.16 24.62
N GLY A 128 9.55 -0.83 23.80
CA GLY A 128 8.34 -1.62 23.97
C GLY A 128 8.16 -2.66 22.86
N PRO A 129 7.58 -3.84 23.16
CA PRO A 129 7.30 -4.85 22.15
C PRO A 129 6.28 -4.31 21.13
N GLY A 130 6.60 -4.41 19.84
CA GLY A 130 5.69 -4.05 18.75
C GLY A 130 5.20 -5.29 17.97
N TYR A 131 4.18 -5.08 17.15
CA TYR A 131 3.80 -5.94 16.04
C TYR A 131 4.86 -5.92 14.93
N TRP A 132 5.42 -4.75 14.64
CA TRP A 132 6.53 -4.56 13.70
C TRP A 132 7.90 -4.75 14.36
N GLY A 133 8.89 -5.15 13.55
CA GLY A 133 10.26 -5.42 14.00
C GLY A 133 11.32 -4.80 13.09
N LEU A 134 12.53 -4.67 13.63
CA LEU A 134 13.72 -4.21 12.91
C LEU A 134 13.94 -5.09 11.68
N VAL A 135 13.74 -6.39 11.81
CA VAL A 135 13.85 -7.37 10.73
C VAL A 135 12.47 -7.94 10.37
N GLY A 136 12.19 -8.14 9.09
CA GLY A 136 10.96 -8.78 8.64
C GLY A 136 10.88 -10.24 9.10
N GLY A 137 9.74 -10.69 9.64
CA GLY A 137 9.50 -12.11 9.95
C GLY A 137 10.45 -12.78 10.96
N ALA A 138 11.32 -12.05 11.66
CA ALA A 138 12.22 -12.60 12.68
C ALA A 138 11.52 -12.73 14.05
N PRO A 139 11.95 -13.67 14.92
CA PRO A 139 11.43 -13.74 16.28
C PRO A 139 11.76 -12.45 17.05
N ARG A 140 10.77 -11.94 17.79
CA ARG A 140 10.88 -10.77 18.68
C ARG A 140 12.17 -10.84 19.50
N GLY A 141 13.07 -9.89 19.30
CA GLY A 141 14.35 -9.89 20.02
C GLY A 141 15.09 -8.55 19.91
N PRO A 142 15.83 -8.30 18.81
CA PRO A 142 16.62 -7.07 18.66
C PRO A 142 15.77 -5.81 18.47
N ASP A 143 14.47 -5.93 18.22
CA ASP A 143 13.57 -4.82 17.91
C ASP A 143 13.41 -3.85 19.07
N ALA A 144 13.28 -4.39 20.29
CA ALA A 144 13.19 -3.59 21.51
C ALA A 144 14.52 -2.89 21.84
N ILE A 145 15.65 -3.51 21.48
CA ILE A 145 16.98 -2.89 21.61
C ILE A 145 17.08 -1.71 20.64
N PHE A 146 16.74 -1.94 19.35
CA PHE A 146 16.77 -0.90 18.33
C PHE A 146 15.93 0.32 18.71
N ALA A 147 14.67 0.08 19.09
CA ALA A 147 13.73 1.12 19.51
C ALA A 147 14.09 1.70 20.89
N GLY A 148 14.87 1.00 21.71
CA GLY A 148 15.38 1.49 22.99
C GLY A 148 16.47 2.56 22.88
N GLY A 149 17.00 2.80 21.68
CA GLY A 149 17.92 3.89 21.38
C GLY A 149 17.26 5.03 20.62
N THR A 150 17.97 6.14 20.47
CA THR A 150 17.62 7.21 19.53
C THR A 150 17.77 6.68 18.11
N VAL A 151 16.65 6.52 17.42
CA VAL A 151 16.62 6.10 16.02
C VAL A 151 16.71 7.33 15.13
N ARG A 152 17.60 7.28 14.14
CA ARG A 152 17.71 8.29 13.09
C ARG A 152 17.68 7.61 11.73
N ALA A 153 16.97 8.20 10.79
CA ALA A 153 16.98 7.77 9.41
C ALA A 153 16.97 8.97 8.47
N LYS A 154 17.66 8.80 7.35
CA LYS A 154 17.56 9.68 6.19
C LYS A 154 17.14 8.80 5.02
N VAL A 155 16.08 9.21 4.36
CA VAL A 155 15.49 8.51 3.22
C VAL A 155 15.53 9.45 2.04
N ALA A 156 16.00 8.95 0.90
CA ALA A 156 16.02 9.67 -0.36
C ALA A 156 15.53 8.76 -1.48
N TRP A 157 14.76 9.32 -2.41
CA TRP A 157 14.37 8.67 -3.67
C TRP A 157 14.73 9.61 -4.80
N ASP A 158 15.31 9.06 -5.87
CA ASP A 158 15.57 9.83 -7.09
C ASP A 158 14.26 10.26 -7.74
N HIS A 159 13.23 9.41 -7.66
CA HIS A 159 11.89 9.68 -8.17
C HIS A 159 10.81 9.08 -7.27
N GLY A 160 9.76 9.84 -6.98
CA GLY A 160 8.56 9.39 -6.25
C GLY A 160 7.27 9.82 -6.95
N LEU A 161 6.36 8.87 -7.19
CA LEU A 161 5.13 9.06 -7.96
C LEU A 161 3.92 8.52 -7.18
N ALA A 162 2.90 9.37 -7.01
CA ALA A 162 1.55 8.93 -6.68
C ALA A 162 0.87 8.43 -7.97
N PHE A 163 0.88 7.12 -8.19
CA PHE A 163 0.35 6.48 -9.39
C PHE A 163 -1.10 6.04 -9.18
N ALA A 164 -2.03 6.70 -9.86
CA ALA A 164 -3.47 6.49 -9.70
C ALA A 164 -4.15 6.22 -11.06
N PRO A 165 -3.95 5.03 -11.66
CA PRO A 165 -4.62 4.68 -12.91
C PRO A 165 -6.11 4.48 -12.67
N GLN A 166 -6.94 4.71 -13.69
CA GLN A 166 -8.39 4.55 -13.59
C GLN A 166 -8.80 3.13 -14.01
N PRO A 167 -9.86 2.54 -13.42
CA PRO A 167 -10.41 1.30 -13.94
C PRO A 167 -10.72 1.40 -15.43
N GLY A 168 -10.50 0.31 -16.16
CA GLY A 168 -10.67 0.22 -17.61
C GLY A 168 -12.13 0.14 -18.05
N ASP A 169 -12.34 -0.35 -19.28
CA ASP A 169 -13.65 -0.29 -19.94
C ASP A 169 -14.74 -1.10 -19.22
N TRP A 170 -14.39 -2.08 -18.39
CA TRP A 170 -15.35 -2.85 -17.60
C TRP A 170 -16.10 -2.02 -16.54
N TYR A 171 -15.57 -0.85 -16.18
CA TYR A 171 -16.06 -0.03 -15.07
C TYR A 171 -16.89 1.17 -15.54
N VAL A 172 -17.93 1.50 -14.78
CA VAL A 172 -18.78 2.69 -14.94
C VAL A 172 -18.95 3.37 -13.58
N SER A 173 -18.22 4.45 -13.35
CA SER A 173 -18.20 5.17 -12.06
C SER A 173 -19.55 5.75 -11.65
N SER A 174 -20.34 6.23 -12.62
CA SER A 174 -21.66 6.81 -12.37
C SER A 174 -22.66 5.78 -11.84
N ALA A 175 -22.54 4.51 -12.24
CA ALA A 175 -23.39 3.43 -11.73
C ALA A 175 -23.08 3.13 -10.27
N LEU A 176 -21.79 3.01 -9.93
CA LEU A 176 -21.36 2.78 -8.55
C LEU A 176 -21.68 3.99 -7.64
N SER A 177 -21.51 5.20 -8.16
CA SER A 177 -21.89 6.45 -7.48
C SER A 177 -23.38 6.52 -7.19
N LEU A 178 -24.21 6.11 -8.14
CA LEU A 178 -25.67 6.04 -7.95
C LEU A 178 -26.03 5.00 -6.88
N ALA A 179 -25.41 3.82 -6.93
CA ALA A 179 -25.61 2.78 -5.92
C ALA A 179 -25.27 3.27 -4.51
N TYR A 180 -24.12 3.93 -4.36
CA TYR A 180 -23.64 4.48 -3.09
C TYR A 180 -24.57 5.57 -2.52
N ARG A 181 -25.17 6.42 -3.36
CA ARG A 181 -26.05 7.51 -2.90
C ARG A 181 -27.45 7.07 -2.47
N MET A 182 -27.83 5.80 -2.70
CA MET A 182 -29.19 5.30 -2.52
C MET A 182 -29.29 4.19 -1.46
N PRO A 183 -28.95 4.46 -0.18
CA PRO A 183 -29.03 3.44 0.87
C PRO A 183 -30.46 2.94 1.07
N GLY A 184 -30.64 1.61 0.97
CA GLY A 184 -31.91 0.92 1.23
C GLY A 184 -33.07 1.28 0.29
N LYS A 185 -32.79 1.89 -0.87
CA LYS A 185 -33.81 2.37 -1.81
C LYS A 185 -33.49 1.91 -3.23
N ALA A 186 -34.45 2.05 -4.15
CA ALA A 186 -34.16 1.93 -5.58
C ALA A 186 -32.91 2.78 -5.92
N PRO A 187 -31.95 2.26 -6.69
CA PRO A 187 -32.09 1.13 -7.63
C PRO A 187 -31.74 -0.25 -7.07
N TRP A 188 -31.52 -0.41 -5.77
CA TRP A 188 -31.24 -1.73 -5.18
C TRP A 188 -32.42 -2.68 -5.35
N ASN A 189 -32.15 -3.89 -5.84
CA ASN A 189 -33.12 -4.97 -5.87
C ASN A 189 -33.35 -5.49 -4.43
N PRO A 190 -34.58 -5.42 -3.88
CA PRO A 190 -34.86 -5.89 -2.52
C PRO A 190 -34.63 -7.40 -2.34
N ASP A 191 -34.64 -8.19 -3.42
CA ASP A 191 -34.45 -9.63 -3.39
C ASP A 191 -32.97 -10.04 -3.62
N ALA A 192 -32.07 -9.10 -3.88
CA ALA A 192 -30.66 -9.40 -4.09
C ALA A 192 -29.93 -9.64 -2.76
N ALA A 193 -28.97 -10.58 -2.77
CA ALA A 193 -28.14 -10.87 -1.60
C ALA A 193 -27.18 -9.73 -1.24
N VAL A 194 -26.73 -8.96 -2.24
CA VAL A 194 -25.88 -7.78 -2.04
C VAL A 194 -26.79 -6.57 -1.82
N THR A 195 -26.65 -5.95 -0.67
CA THR A 195 -27.35 -4.71 -0.28
C THR A 195 -26.36 -3.56 -0.12
N TRP A 196 -26.87 -2.34 0.00
CA TRP A 196 -26.05 -1.18 0.31
C TRP A 196 -25.19 -1.39 1.56
N ASP A 197 -25.75 -1.93 2.65
CA ASP A 197 -25.02 -2.13 3.89
C ASP A 197 -23.87 -3.13 3.73
N THR A 198 -24.11 -4.25 3.03
CA THR A 198 -23.07 -5.26 2.76
C THR A 198 -22.01 -4.79 1.77
N ALA A 199 -22.33 -3.80 0.93
CA ALA A 199 -21.41 -3.24 -0.04
C ALA A 199 -20.61 -2.07 0.53
N PHE A 200 -21.26 -1.07 1.12
CA PHE A 200 -20.66 0.22 1.47
C PHE A 200 -20.79 0.60 2.95
N GLY A 201 -21.62 -0.12 3.71
CA GLY A 201 -21.77 0.10 5.14
C GLY A 201 -20.50 -0.26 5.93
N PRO A 202 -20.50 -0.07 7.25
CA PRO A 202 -19.40 -0.49 8.11
C PRO A 202 -19.14 -2.00 7.99
N GLY A 203 -17.92 -2.39 7.63
CA GLY A 203 -17.54 -3.77 7.32
C GLY A 203 -18.00 -4.26 5.93
N GLY A 204 -18.50 -3.35 5.09
CA GLY A 204 -18.93 -3.65 3.74
C GLY A 204 -17.75 -3.96 2.82
N THR A 205 -18.02 -4.73 1.76
CA THR A 205 -16.98 -5.21 0.85
C THR A 205 -16.23 -4.08 0.13
N LEU A 206 -16.95 -3.02 -0.26
CA LEU A 206 -16.44 -1.81 -0.91
C LEU A 206 -16.40 -0.63 0.07
N GLU A 207 -16.25 -0.87 1.37
CA GLU A 207 -16.05 0.22 2.34
C GLU A 207 -14.81 1.05 1.99
N ARG A 208 -13.75 0.38 1.52
CA ARG A 208 -12.46 0.97 1.16
C ARG A 208 -11.97 0.45 -0.18
N MET A 209 -11.27 1.29 -0.94
CA MET A 209 -10.72 0.95 -2.25
C MET A 209 -9.30 1.49 -2.41
N THR A 210 -8.50 0.78 -3.20
CA THR A 210 -7.17 1.22 -3.60
C THR A 210 -7.31 2.23 -4.75
N ALA A 211 -7.10 3.51 -4.46
CA ALA A 211 -7.18 4.60 -5.44
C ALA A 211 -5.85 4.86 -6.15
N GLY A 212 -4.74 4.42 -5.55
CA GLY A 212 -3.40 4.72 -6.04
C GLY A 212 -2.31 3.93 -5.32
N LEU A 213 -1.08 4.04 -5.80
CA LEU A 213 0.13 3.58 -5.14
C LEU A 213 1.14 4.73 -5.04
N LEU A 214 1.87 4.82 -3.94
CA LEU A 214 3.12 5.57 -3.89
C LEU A 214 4.25 4.66 -4.36
N VAL A 215 4.78 4.95 -5.54
CA VAL A 215 5.86 4.20 -6.18
C VAL A 215 7.11 5.03 -6.24
N VAL A 216 8.25 4.44 -5.87
CA VAL A 216 9.54 5.12 -5.80
C VAL A 216 10.60 4.38 -6.60
N SER A 217 11.63 5.09 -7.05
CA SER A 217 12.84 4.51 -7.61
C SER A 217 14.09 5.28 -7.16
N GLY A 218 15.25 4.64 -7.24
CA GLY A 218 16.50 5.21 -6.70
C GLY A 218 16.47 5.32 -5.17
N LEU A 219 15.82 4.38 -4.50
CA LEU A 219 15.68 4.37 -3.05
C LEU A 219 17.06 4.29 -2.37
N ALA A 220 17.34 5.22 -1.47
CA ALA A 220 18.49 5.20 -0.59
C ALA A 220 18.04 5.51 0.84
N VAL A 221 18.35 4.61 1.76
CA VAL A 221 18.08 4.77 3.20
C VAL A 221 19.39 4.65 3.94
N SER A 222 19.67 5.59 4.84
CA SER A 222 20.67 5.44 5.89
C SER A 222 19.97 5.53 7.23
N ALA A 223 20.09 4.51 8.07
CA ALA A 223 19.46 4.49 9.38
C ALA A 223 20.44 4.07 10.48
N SER A 224 20.16 4.45 11.72
CA SER A 224 21.00 4.17 12.86
C SER A 224 20.22 4.13 14.16
N SER A 225 20.70 3.36 15.13
CA SER A 225 20.31 3.45 16.53
C SER A 225 21.58 3.55 17.39
N ASP A 226 21.51 4.33 18.48
CA ASP A 226 22.57 4.44 19.47
C ASP A 226 22.46 3.40 20.61
N ALA A 227 21.47 2.49 20.53
CA ALA A 227 21.39 1.38 21.45
C ALA A 227 22.52 0.36 21.21
N PRO A 228 23.18 -0.14 22.27
CA PRO A 228 24.24 -1.13 22.14
C PRO A 228 23.65 -2.54 21.95
N PHE A 229 24.02 -3.19 20.84
CA PHE A 229 23.66 -4.58 20.56
C PHE A 229 24.79 -5.51 20.97
N ASP A 230 24.46 -6.54 21.75
CA ASP A 230 25.39 -7.63 22.05
C ASP A 230 25.67 -8.51 20.82
N ALA A 231 26.72 -9.33 20.88
CA ALA A 231 27.15 -10.13 19.72
C ALA A 231 26.05 -11.09 19.21
N ALA A 232 25.23 -11.64 20.10
CA ALA A 232 24.12 -12.51 19.74
C ALA A 232 23.04 -11.74 18.96
N SER A 233 22.63 -10.57 19.46
CA SER A 233 21.65 -9.70 18.80
C SER A 233 22.19 -9.19 17.46
N GLN A 234 23.47 -8.83 17.38
CA GLN A 234 24.09 -8.44 16.12
C GLN A 234 24.04 -9.55 15.07
N ALA A 235 24.29 -10.80 15.46
CA ALA A 235 24.20 -11.96 14.56
C ALA A 235 22.76 -12.16 14.06
N LEU A 236 21.76 -12.02 14.94
CA LEU A 236 20.34 -12.11 14.59
C LEU A 236 19.93 -11.02 13.60
N VAL A 237 20.33 -9.76 13.82
CA VAL A 237 20.02 -8.65 12.90
C VAL A 237 20.64 -8.90 11.52
N ARG A 238 21.90 -9.34 11.46
CA ARG A 238 22.57 -9.63 10.17
C ARG A 238 21.89 -10.78 9.43
N ALA A 239 21.62 -11.89 10.11
CA ALA A 239 20.98 -13.06 9.51
C ALA A 239 19.57 -12.72 9.01
N GLY A 240 18.81 -12.01 9.85
CA GLY A 240 17.47 -11.56 9.55
C GLY A 240 17.39 -10.62 8.35
N ALA A 241 18.21 -9.58 8.34
CA ALA A 241 18.24 -8.59 7.26
C ALA A 241 18.54 -9.22 5.88
N ALA A 242 19.33 -10.29 5.86
CA ALA A 242 19.67 -11.01 4.63
C ALA A 242 18.49 -11.81 4.06
N VAL A 243 17.55 -12.25 4.89
CA VAL A 243 16.44 -13.12 4.48
C VAL A 243 15.18 -12.31 4.17
N ALA A 244 14.80 -11.41 5.07
CA ALA A 244 13.49 -10.76 5.05
C ALA A 244 13.56 -9.24 4.92
N GLY A 245 14.75 -8.71 4.65
CA GLY A 245 14.99 -7.28 4.63
C GLY A 245 15.01 -6.68 6.03
N ILE A 246 15.21 -5.36 6.07
CA ILE A 246 15.32 -4.59 7.31
C ILE A 246 14.48 -3.32 7.20
N TRP A 247 14.08 -2.79 8.35
CA TRP A 247 13.40 -1.51 8.49
C TRP A 247 14.08 -0.39 7.66
N PRO A 248 13.33 0.55 7.06
CA PRO A 248 11.88 0.75 7.22
C PRO A 248 10.99 0.01 6.20
N TYR A 249 11.58 -0.53 5.13
CA TYR A 249 10.80 -1.07 4.01
C TYR A 249 10.84 -2.59 3.88
N HIS A 250 11.70 -3.27 4.66
CA HIS A 250 11.83 -4.74 4.67
C HIS A 250 11.97 -5.33 3.26
N LEU A 251 12.76 -4.66 2.42
CA LEU A 251 12.91 -5.02 1.02
C LEU A 251 13.71 -6.32 0.85
N PRO A 252 13.26 -7.24 -0.02
CA PRO A 252 14.03 -8.44 -0.34
C PRO A 252 15.28 -8.09 -1.15
N ALA A 253 16.25 -9.02 -1.18
CA ALA A 253 17.51 -8.85 -1.91
C ALA A 253 17.33 -8.65 -3.43
N SER A 254 16.18 -9.08 -3.99
CA SER A 254 15.79 -8.82 -5.38
C SER A 254 15.48 -7.34 -5.64
N ALA A 255 15.07 -6.59 -4.62
CA ALA A 255 14.64 -5.20 -4.72
C ALA A 255 15.72 -4.20 -4.25
N ALA A 256 16.55 -4.60 -3.28
CA ALA A 256 17.56 -3.73 -2.70
C ALA A 256 18.82 -4.48 -2.25
N THR A 257 19.92 -3.74 -2.08
CA THR A 257 21.10 -4.17 -1.34
C THR A 257 21.06 -3.54 0.05
N THR A 258 21.15 -4.39 1.07
CA THR A 258 21.15 -3.98 2.49
C THR A 258 22.52 -4.22 3.10
N THR A 259 23.07 -3.22 3.77
CA THR A 259 24.30 -3.31 4.56
C THR A 259 23.99 -3.06 6.02
N VAL A 260 24.43 -3.97 6.88
CA VAL A 260 24.27 -3.91 8.33
C VAL A 260 25.65 -3.86 8.97
N ALA A 261 25.94 -2.78 9.67
CA ALA A 261 27.19 -2.58 10.40
C ALA A 261 26.93 -2.21 11.86
N PHE A 262 27.88 -2.56 12.71
CA PHE A 262 27.89 -2.17 14.11
C PHE A 262 29.24 -1.52 14.40
N ASP A 263 29.23 -0.41 15.14
CA ASP A 263 30.48 0.22 15.58
C ASP A 263 31.11 -0.51 16.77
N ALA A 264 32.22 0.02 17.27
CA ALA A 264 32.95 -0.56 18.41
C ALA A 264 32.12 -0.58 19.71
N ALA A 265 31.10 0.27 19.84
CA ALA A 265 30.18 0.29 20.98
C ALA A 265 28.97 -0.65 20.77
N GLY A 266 28.88 -1.31 19.61
CA GLY A 266 27.75 -2.17 19.24
C GLY A 266 26.53 -1.39 18.74
N CYS A 267 26.67 -0.10 18.40
CA CYS A 267 25.57 0.70 17.90
C CYS A 267 25.32 0.42 16.41
N LEU A 268 24.06 0.31 16.02
CA LEU A 268 23.67 -0.11 14.67
C LEU A 268 23.80 1.02 13.64
N ARG A 269 24.27 0.66 12.44
CA ARG A 269 24.27 1.46 11.22
C ARG A 269 23.73 0.62 10.05
N LEU A 270 22.76 1.17 9.35
CA LEU A 270 22.06 0.52 8.25
C LEU A 270 22.17 1.35 6.99
N THR A 271 22.32 0.68 5.85
CA THR A 271 22.15 1.29 4.54
C THR A 271 21.32 0.35 3.67
N VAL A 272 20.27 0.88 3.05
CA VAL A 272 19.46 0.17 2.07
C VAL A 272 19.50 0.96 0.77
N ALA A 273 19.94 0.32 -0.31
CA ALA A 273 20.00 0.91 -1.64
C ALA A 273 19.16 0.08 -2.61
N GLY A 274 18.11 0.66 -3.17
CA GLY A 274 17.28 0.04 -4.20
C GLY A 274 18.09 -0.32 -5.43
N LYS A 275 17.73 -1.42 -6.10
CA LYS A 275 18.36 -1.79 -7.35
C LYS A 275 18.10 -0.72 -8.44
N PRO A 276 19.04 -0.51 -9.38
CA PRO A 276 18.84 0.45 -10.45
C PRO A 276 17.53 0.19 -11.21
N LYS A 277 16.75 1.25 -11.44
CA LYS A 277 15.45 1.21 -12.13
C LYS A 277 14.37 0.34 -11.47
N ALA A 278 14.57 -0.13 -10.24
CA ALA A 278 13.53 -0.82 -9.50
C ALA A 278 12.39 0.17 -9.17
N ALA A 279 11.17 -0.20 -9.55
CA ALA A 279 9.96 0.47 -9.11
C ALA A 279 9.47 -0.23 -7.84
N ILE A 280 9.43 0.50 -6.74
CA ILE A 280 9.09 -0.04 -5.42
C ILE A 280 7.81 0.66 -4.94
N ALA A 281 6.74 -0.09 -4.73
CA ALA A 281 5.55 0.42 -4.06
C ALA A 281 5.80 0.40 -2.54
N VAL A 282 5.75 1.58 -1.91
CA VAL A 282 5.96 1.75 -0.46
C VAL A 282 4.67 2.03 0.30
N ALA A 283 3.64 2.53 -0.38
CA ALA A 283 2.31 2.72 0.19
C ALA A 283 1.21 2.58 -0.87
N ALA A 284 0.01 2.26 -0.43
CA ALA A 284 -1.22 2.30 -1.21
C ALA A 284 -2.06 3.49 -0.75
N ILE A 285 -2.59 4.27 -1.69
CA ILE A 285 -3.51 5.36 -1.42
C ILE A 285 -4.90 4.72 -1.29
N VAL A 286 -5.45 4.72 -0.09
CA VAL A 286 -6.70 4.04 0.24
C VAL A 286 -7.76 5.07 0.58
N GLN A 287 -8.87 5.02 -0.13
CA GLN A 287 -10.01 5.89 0.11
C GLN A 287 -11.19 5.08 0.61
N ASP A 288 -12.05 5.71 1.38
CA ASP A 288 -13.40 5.16 1.59
C ASP A 288 -14.21 5.26 0.29
N ALA A 289 -15.40 4.65 0.28
CA ALA A 289 -16.28 4.68 -0.88
C ALA A 289 -16.62 6.10 -1.37
N ALA A 290 -16.87 7.04 -0.46
CA ALA A 290 -17.18 8.42 -0.84
C ALA A 290 -15.98 9.08 -1.55
N GLY A 291 -14.79 8.99 -0.96
CA GLY A 291 -13.56 9.56 -1.50
C GLY A 291 -13.19 8.97 -2.86
N TYR A 292 -13.29 7.65 -3.02
CA TYR A 292 -13.04 6.96 -4.29
C TYR A 292 -13.97 7.42 -5.41
N LEU A 293 -15.23 7.71 -5.05
CA LEU A 293 -16.26 8.16 -5.99
C LEU A 293 -16.27 9.68 -6.18
N GLY A 294 -15.44 10.44 -5.46
CA GLY A 294 -15.38 11.90 -5.51
C GLY A 294 -16.62 12.59 -4.95
N LEU A 295 -17.18 12.06 -3.85
CA LEU A 295 -18.44 12.47 -3.24
C LEU A 295 -18.28 13.31 -1.97
#